data_AF-A0A821NID4-F1
#
_entry.id   AF-A0A821NID4-F1
#
_cell.length_a   1.000
_cell.length_b   1.000
_cell.length_c   1.000
_cell.angle_alpha   90.00
_cell.angle_beta   90.00
_cell.angle_gamma   90.00
#
_symmetry.space_group_name_H-M   'P 1'
#
loop_
_entity.id
_entity.type
_entity.pdbx_description
1 polymer ?
#
loop_
_entity_poly.entity_id
_entity_poly.type
_entity_poly.pdbx_seq_one_letter_code
_entity_poly.pdbx_strand_id
1 'polypeptide(L)'
;LKKRYRVNFGVNPNPKFNRLMAVPFRAKDVAAENTEFGHPDVGLVLTQISYYYGGLSDLQLRQCFDRLSQNENDPEVIYNEWISLEEDNDTIVRIKQWKQVNLKDKHQRTEQLFPTFRRNVQVINYFLNNFVYPHESKQFPHKLIASPWDLSSSARKKIMTGFSGTNDTQLLLPV
;
A
#
# COMPACT_ATOMS: atom_id res chain seq x y z
N LEU A 1 -10.77 -0.25 -18.63
CA LEU A 1 -11.02 -0.76 -17.26
C LEU A 1 -11.23 -2.29 -17.28
N LYS A 2 -10.16 -3.10 -17.41
CA LYS A 2 -10.25 -4.58 -17.46
C LYS A 2 -9.24 -5.28 -16.50
N LYS A 3 -8.59 -4.56 -15.60
CA LYS A 3 -7.62 -5.17 -14.68
C LYS A 3 -8.36 -5.91 -13.56
N ARG A 4 -8.00 -7.17 -13.33
CA ARG A 4 -8.59 -8.05 -12.32
C ARG A 4 -7.64 -8.18 -11.12
N TYR A 5 -8.22 -8.07 -9.92
CA TYR A 5 -7.50 -8.28 -8.66
C TYR A 5 -6.91 -9.70 -8.59
N ARG A 6 -5.68 -9.84 -8.10
CA ARG A 6 -4.88 -11.08 -8.02
C ARG A 6 -4.53 -11.74 -9.36
N VAL A 7 -4.85 -11.11 -10.48
CA VAL A 7 -4.48 -11.58 -11.83
C VAL A 7 -3.63 -10.55 -12.56
N ASN A 8 -4.03 -9.28 -12.52
CA ASN A 8 -3.29 -8.19 -13.15
C ASN A 8 -2.60 -7.27 -12.15
N PHE A 9 -3.11 -7.21 -10.92
CA PHE A 9 -2.57 -6.38 -9.85
C PHE A 9 -2.93 -6.93 -8.48
N GLY A 10 -2.17 -6.54 -7.46
CA GLY A 10 -2.44 -6.86 -6.06
C GLY A 10 -1.29 -6.46 -5.16
N VAL A 11 -1.51 -6.52 -3.86
CA VAL A 11 -0.44 -6.46 -2.86
C VAL A 11 0.08 -7.89 -2.64
N ASN A 12 1.39 -8.06 -2.61
CA ASN A 12 1.99 -9.38 -2.39
C ASN A 12 1.85 -9.74 -0.89
N PRO A 13 1.19 -10.85 -0.52
CA PRO A 13 1.04 -11.25 0.88
C PRO A 13 2.31 -11.87 1.47
N ASN A 14 3.36 -12.09 0.67
CA ASN A 14 4.60 -12.70 1.16
C ASN A 14 5.31 -11.75 2.14
N PRO A 15 5.52 -12.14 3.41
CA PRO A 15 6.19 -11.29 4.40
C PRO A 15 7.66 -11.01 4.08
N LYS A 16 8.29 -11.78 3.18
CA LYS A 16 9.64 -11.47 2.66
C LYS A 16 9.64 -10.30 1.68
N PHE A 17 8.47 -9.90 1.20
CA PHE A 17 8.31 -8.82 0.25
C PHE A 17 7.95 -7.54 1.01
N ASN A 18 8.89 -6.59 1.08
CA ASN A 18 8.73 -5.38 1.88
C ASN A 18 7.80 -4.32 1.25
N ARG A 19 7.28 -4.53 0.03
CA ARG A 19 6.44 -3.50 -0.61
C ARG A 19 4.99 -3.64 -0.17
N LEU A 20 4.46 -2.54 0.35
CA LEU A 20 3.06 -2.45 0.80
C LEU A 20 2.12 -1.91 -0.29
N MET A 21 2.66 -1.43 -1.42
CA MET A 21 1.86 -0.98 -2.57
C MET A 21 1.51 -2.12 -3.53
N ALA A 22 0.44 -1.92 -4.30
CA ALA A 22 0.06 -2.83 -5.35
C ALA A 22 1.11 -2.87 -6.47
N VAL A 23 1.40 -4.08 -6.92
CA VAL A 23 2.31 -4.36 -8.04
C VAL A 23 1.56 -5.08 -9.17
N PRO A 24 2.06 -5.02 -10.42
CA PRO A 24 1.53 -5.83 -11.50
C PRO A 24 1.71 -7.33 -11.23
N PHE A 25 0.79 -8.15 -11.71
CA PHE A 25 0.89 -9.61 -11.60
C PHE A 25 1.19 -10.20 -12.98
N ARG A 26 2.10 -11.19 -13.02
CA ARG A 26 2.47 -11.93 -14.25
C ARG A 26 1.50 -13.06 -14.54
N ALA A 27 0.99 -13.67 -13.48
CA ALA A 27 -0.01 -14.72 -13.52
C ALA A 27 -0.90 -14.61 -12.28
N LYS A 28 -1.92 -15.47 -12.21
CA LYS A 28 -2.78 -15.55 -11.02
C LYS A 28 -1.93 -15.78 -9.78
N ASP A 29 -2.05 -14.90 -8.80
CA ASP A 29 -1.31 -14.94 -7.53
C ASP A 29 0.22 -14.84 -7.64
N VAL A 30 0.74 -14.46 -8.81
CA VAL A 30 2.18 -14.31 -9.04
C VAL A 30 2.50 -12.84 -9.31
N ALA A 31 3.01 -12.16 -8.29
CA ALA A 31 3.42 -10.77 -8.36
C ALA A 31 4.68 -10.58 -9.23
N ALA A 32 4.73 -9.49 -9.98
CA ALA A 32 5.93 -9.01 -10.66
C ALA A 32 6.74 -8.15 -9.68
N GLU A 33 7.56 -8.80 -8.87
CA GLU A 33 8.23 -8.20 -7.70
C GLU A 33 9.10 -6.97 -8.01
N ASN A 34 9.73 -6.94 -9.18
CA ASN A 34 10.62 -5.85 -9.63
C ASN A 34 9.91 -4.87 -10.58
N THR A 35 8.58 -4.84 -10.59
CA THR A 35 7.82 -4.02 -11.54
C THR A 35 6.85 -3.10 -10.81
N GLU A 36 6.73 -1.89 -11.33
CA GLU A 36 5.84 -0.84 -10.82
C GLU A 36 4.90 -0.38 -11.91
N PHE A 37 3.82 0.30 -11.53
CA PHE A 37 2.96 0.95 -12.50
C PHE A 37 3.62 2.24 -13.00
N GLY A 38 3.69 2.41 -14.32
CA GLY A 38 4.35 3.58 -14.91
C GLY A 38 3.73 4.92 -14.52
N HIS A 39 2.43 4.94 -14.20
CA HIS A 39 1.76 6.12 -13.66
C HIS A 39 1.54 5.96 -12.14
N PRO A 40 2.01 6.90 -11.29
CA PRO A 40 1.91 6.77 -9.84
C PRO A 40 0.46 6.67 -9.35
N ASP A 41 -0.46 7.47 -9.91
CA ASP A 41 -1.88 7.43 -9.56
C ASP A 41 -2.52 6.05 -9.78
N VAL A 42 -2.07 5.32 -10.81
CA VAL A 42 -2.54 3.95 -11.05
C VAL A 42 -2.06 3.03 -9.94
N GLY A 43 -0.82 3.20 -9.47
CA GLY A 43 -0.30 2.49 -8.30
C GLY A 43 -1.10 2.78 -7.03
N LEU A 44 -1.40 4.05 -6.74
CA LEU A 44 -2.18 4.45 -5.57
C LEU A 44 -3.59 3.86 -5.60
N VAL A 45 -4.32 4.05 -6.69
CA VAL A 45 -5.71 3.57 -6.82
C VAL A 45 -5.77 2.05 -6.75
N LEU A 46 -4.87 1.34 -7.46
CA LEU A 46 -4.83 -0.12 -7.40
C LEU A 46 -4.41 -0.64 -6.03
N THR A 47 -3.58 0.10 -5.29
CA THR A 47 -3.24 -0.21 -3.90
C THR A 47 -4.49 -0.14 -3.04
N GLN A 48 -5.21 0.97 -3.08
CA GLN A 48 -6.43 1.17 -2.29
C GLN A 48 -7.47 0.08 -2.57
N ILE A 49 -7.73 -0.19 -3.84
CA ILE A 49 -8.63 -1.27 -4.28
C ILE A 49 -8.16 -2.64 -3.77
N SER A 50 -6.85 -2.91 -3.80
CA SER A 50 -6.29 -4.18 -3.34
C SER A 50 -6.53 -4.41 -1.85
N TYR A 51 -6.38 -3.37 -1.02
CA TYR A 51 -6.66 -3.46 0.41
C TYR A 51 -8.15 -3.52 0.70
N TYR A 52 -9.01 -2.87 -0.07
CA TYR A 52 -10.47 -3.03 0.08
C TYR A 52 -10.93 -4.45 -0.22
N TYR A 53 -10.35 -5.12 -1.23
CA TYR A 53 -10.67 -6.52 -1.52
C TYR A 53 -10.03 -7.50 -0.52
N GLY A 54 -8.77 -7.28 -0.15
CA GLY A 54 -8.02 -8.18 0.73
C GLY A 54 -8.33 -8.02 2.22
N GLY A 55 -8.69 -6.81 2.64
CA GLY A 55 -8.69 -6.40 4.04
C GLY A 55 -7.28 -6.27 4.62
N LEU A 56 -7.21 -5.94 5.90
CA LEU A 56 -5.96 -5.86 6.65
C LEU A 56 -5.64 -7.19 7.36
N SER A 57 -4.35 -7.51 7.46
CA SER A 57 -3.90 -8.59 8.32
C SER A 57 -3.99 -8.20 9.80
N ASP A 58 -4.03 -9.19 10.68
CA ASP A 58 -4.10 -8.98 12.13
C ASP A 58 -2.90 -8.18 12.66
N LEU A 59 -1.74 -8.34 12.02
CA LEU A 59 -0.53 -7.56 12.33
C LEU A 59 -0.71 -6.09 11.95
N GLN A 60 -1.26 -5.81 10.76
CA GLN A 60 -1.50 -4.45 10.29
C GLN A 60 -2.59 -3.75 11.12
N LEU A 61 -3.66 -4.46 11.48
CA LEU A 61 -4.68 -3.96 12.40
C LEU A 61 -4.08 -3.61 13.76
N ARG A 62 -3.25 -4.50 14.31
CA ARG A 62 -2.54 -4.25 15.55
C ARG A 62 -1.68 -2.98 15.45
N GLN A 63 -0.95 -2.79 14.35
CA GLN A 63 -0.15 -1.59 14.12
C GLN A 63 -1.01 -0.31 14.09
N CYS A 64 -2.19 -0.36 13.46
CA CYS A 64 -3.13 0.77 13.48
C CYS A 64 -3.56 1.13 14.91
N PHE A 65 -3.97 0.13 15.69
CA PHE A 65 -4.41 0.33 17.07
C PHE A 65 -3.26 0.78 17.99
N ASP A 66 -2.07 0.22 17.84
CA ASP A 66 -0.89 0.61 18.61
C ASP A 66 -0.53 2.08 18.31
N ARG A 67 -0.54 2.50 17.03
CA ARG A 67 -0.30 3.89 16.64
C ARG A 67 -1.38 4.83 17.16
N LEU A 68 -2.66 4.44 17.05
CA LEU A 68 -3.79 5.22 17.56
C LEU A 68 -3.62 5.49 19.07
N SER A 69 -3.12 4.50 19.82
CA SER A 69 -2.89 4.64 21.27
C SER A 69 -1.68 5.50 21.66
N GLN A 70 -0.66 5.59 20.80
CA GLN A 70 0.64 6.17 21.15
C GLN A 70 0.91 7.54 20.49
N ASN A 71 0.38 7.76 19.29
CA ASN A 71 0.82 8.86 18.42
C ASN A 71 -0.27 9.88 18.09
N GLU A 72 -1.55 9.55 18.30
CA GLU A 72 -2.66 10.43 17.97
C GLU A 72 -3.08 11.26 19.18
N ASN A 73 -3.39 12.55 18.95
CA ASN A 73 -3.82 13.46 20.02
C ASN A 73 -5.25 13.13 20.50
N ASP A 74 -6.14 12.78 19.57
CA ASP A 74 -7.56 12.53 19.82
C ASP A 74 -8.00 11.14 19.29
N PRO A 75 -7.59 10.04 19.94
CA PRO A 75 -7.90 8.69 19.47
C PRO A 75 -9.40 8.36 19.50
N GLU A 76 -10.17 9.02 20.37
CA GLU A 76 -11.62 8.83 20.47
C GLU A 76 -12.35 9.26 19.18
N VAL A 77 -11.91 10.36 18.55
CA VAL A 77 -12.55 10.87 17.33
C VAL A 77 -12.37 9.90 16.17
N ILE A 78 -11.13 9.47 15.94
CA ILE A 78 -10.79 8.51 14.87
C ILE A 78 -11.50 7.17 15.11
N TYR A 79 -11.54 6.70 16.36
CA TYR A 79 -12.24 5.45 16.68
C TYR A 79 -13.76 5.53 16.45
N ASN A 80 -14.37 6.67 16.78
CA ASN A 80 -15.79 6.90 16.51
C ASN A 80 -16.08 6.91 15.01
N GLU A 81 -15.20 7.49 14.19
CA GLU A 81 -15.31 7.40 12.72
C GLU A 81 -15.27 5.96 12.24
N TRP A 82 -14.41 5.12 12.81
CA TRP A 82 -14.34 3.70 12.46
C TRP A 82 -15.63 2.97 12.82
N ILE A 83 -16.21 3.24 13.99
CA ILE A 83 -17.46 2.61 14.44
C ILE A 83 -18.68 3.07 13.62
N SER A 84 -18.70 4.30 13.12
CA SER A 84 -19.83 4.84 12.37
C SER A 84 -20.25 3.99 11.15
N LEU A 85 -19.32 3.20 10.59
CA LEU A 85 -19.61 2.29 9.48
C LEU A 85 -20.10 0.90 9.92
N GLU A 86 -20.02 0.59 11.20
CA GLU A 86 -20.25 -0.75 11.75
C GLU A 86 -21.34 -0.74 12.84
N GLU A 87 -22.22 0.27 12.82
CA GLU A 87 -23.28 0.45 13.84
C GLU A 87 -24.24 -0.75 13.94
N ASP A 88 -24.41 -1.51 12.85
CA ASP A 88 -25.27 -2.68 12.76
C ASP A 88 -24.64 -3.97 13.35
N ASN A 89 -23.38 -3.92 13.78
CA ASN A 89 -22.67 -5.11 14.26
C ASN A 89 -22.82 -5.28 15.78
N ASP A 90 -23.60 -6.29 16.19
CA ASP A 90 -23.87 -6.63 17.59
C ASP A 90 -22.60 -6.81 18.45
N THR A 91 -21.48 -7.19 17.84
CA THR A 91 -20.21 -7.37 18.56
C THR A 91 -19.60 -6.04 19.03
N ILE A 92 -19.86 -4.92 18.34
CA ILE A 92 -19.33 -3.59 18.68
C ILE A 92 -20.20 -2.87 19.71
N VAL A 93 -21.42 -3.34 19.98
CA VAL A 93 -22.33 -2.72 20.96
C VAL A 93 -21.67 -2.59 22.35
N ARG A 94 -20.76 -3.51 22.70
CA ARG A 94 -20.02 -3.50 23.96
C ARG A 94 -18.74 -2.64 23.95
N ILE A 95 -18.26 -2.23 22.78
CA ILE A 95 -16.97 -1.55 22.58
C ILE A 95 -17.18 -0.25 21.79
N LYS A 96 -18.25 0.50 22.10
CA LYS A 96 -18.56 1.77 21.44
C LYS A 96 -17.56 2.87 21.77
N GLN A 97 -16.87 2.78 22.90
CA GLN A 97 -15.91 3.79 23.34
C GLN A 97 -14.49 3.26 23.24
N TRP A 98 -13.56 4.13 22.85
CA TRP A 98 -12.14 3.81 22.77
C TRP A 98 -11.60 3.26 24.10
N LYS A 99 -12.04 3.81 25.24
CA LYS A 99 -11.64 3.36 26.58
C LYS A 99 -12.00 1.90 26.90
N GLN A 100 -12.93 1.30 26.16
CA GLN A 100 -13.34 -0.09 26.34
C GLN A 100 -12.52 -1.07 25.48
N VAL A 101 -11.67 -0.55 24.59
CA VAL A 101 -10.79 -1.35 23.74
C VAL A 101 -9.59 -1.82 24.57
N ASN A 102 -9.49 -3.13 24.81
CA ASN A 102 -8.35 -3.72 25.49
C ASN A 102 -7.54 -4.60 24.53
N LEU A 103 -6.47 -4.03 23.97
CA LEU A 103 -5.57 -4.73 23.03
C LEU A 103 -4.76 -5.86 23.70
N LYS A 104 -4.70 -5.92 25.03
CA LYS A 104 -4.03 -7.00 25.78
C LYS A 104 -4.90 -8.24 25.87
N ASP A 105 -6.22 -8.08 25.82
CA ASP A 105 -7.13 -9.22 25.81
C ASP A 105 -7.13 -9.89 24.43
N LYS A 106 -6.57 -11.09 24.37
CA LYS A 106 -6.46 -11.87 23.13
C LYS A 106 -7.83 -12.24 22.59
N HIS A 107 -8.81 -12.49 23.46
CA HIS A 107 -10.14 -12.94 23.06
C HIS A 107 -10.90 -11.79 22.39
N GLN A 108 -11.02 -10.64 23.07
CA GLN A 108 -11.63 -9.43 22.51
C GLN A 108 -10.98 -9.03 21.18
N ARG A 109 -9.64 -9.08 21.12
CA ARG A 109 -8.89 -8.71 19.93
C ARG A 109 -9.15 -9.63 18.73
N THR A 110 -9.06 -10.94 18.94
CA THR A 110 -9.08 -11.92 17.85
C THR A 110 -10.50 -12.24 17.38
N GLU A 111 -11.46 -12.24 18.30
CA GLU A 111 -12.83 -12.67 18.00
C GLU A 111 -13.81 -11.53 17.74
N GLN A 112 -13.55 -10.32 18.26
CA GLN A 112 -14.49 -9.20 18.16
C GLN A 112 -13.92 -8.07 17.32
N LEU A 113 -12.74 -7.55 17.68
CA LEU A 113 -12.17 -6.37 17.03
C LEU A 113 -11.65 -6.67 15.62
N PHE A 114 -10.74 -7.63 15.49
CA PHE A 114 -10.05 -7.86 14.22
C PHE A 114 -10.97 -8.32 13.08
N PRO A 115 -11.91 -9.26 13.29
CA PRO A 115 -12.81 -9.69 12.22
C PRO A 115 -13.65 -8.54 11.67
N THR A 116 -14.10 -7.66 12.56
CA THR A 116 -14.95 -6.52 12.26
C THR A 116 -14.17 -5.42 11.52
N PHE A 117 -13.04 -4.99 12.08
CA PHE A 117 -12.26 -3.90 11.51
C PHE A 117 -11.40 -4.30 10.30
N ARG A 118 -11.25 -5.61 10.01
CA ARG A 118 -10.44 -6.11 8.89
C ARG A 118 -10.85 -5.55 7.53
N ARG A 119 -12.15 -5.35 7.30
CA ARG A 119 -12.69 -4.82 6.03
C ARG A 119 -13.28 -3.43 6.15
N ASN A 120 -13.15 -2.80 7.32
CA ASN A 120 -13.63 -1.45 7.54
C ASN A 120 -12.82 -0.47 6.69
N VAL A 121 -13.52 0.27 5.83
CA VAL A 121 -12.90 1.19 4.86
C VAL A 121 -12.11 2.31 5.56
N GLN A 122 -12.58 2.82 6.70
CA GLN A 122 -11.88 3.88 7.43
C GLN A 122 -10.58 3.37 8.04
N VAL A 123 -10.58 2.17 8.60
CA VAL A 123 -9.36 1.55 9.16
C VAL A 123 -8.34 1.28 8.04
N ILE A 124 -8.81 0.81 6.89
CA ILE A 124 -7.95 0.61 5.71
C ILE A 124 -7.36 1.94 5.26
N ASN A 125 -8.16 3.00 5.15
CA ASN A 125 -7.69 4.33 4.75
C ASN A 125 -6.67 4.88 5.75
N TYR A 126 -6.92 4.72 7.05
CA TYR A 126 -5.99 5.12 8.10
C TYR A 126 -4.65 4.38 7.96
N PHE A 127 -4.68 3.07 7.71
CA PHE A 127 -3.47 2.27 7.49
C PHE A 127 -2.68 2.76 6.27
N LEU A 128 -3.37 2.98 5.15
CA LEU A 128 -2.75 3.44 3.90
C LEU A 128 -2.08 4.81 4.08
N ASN A 129 -2.76 5.76 4.71
CA ASN A 129 -2.28 7.13 4.88
C ASN A 129 -1.12 7.24 5.86
N ASN A 130 -1.08 6.40 6.90
CA ASN A 130 -0.07 6.50 7.96
C ASN A 130 1.15 5.59 7.79
N PHE A 131 1.00 4.46 7.09
CA PHE A 131 2.06 3.46 6.96
C PHE A 131 2.51 3.27 5.51
N VAL A 132 1.57 3.09 4.58
CA VAL A 132 1.91 2.71 3.19
C VAL A 132 2.40 3.90 2.39
N TYR A 133 1.58 4.95 2.23
CA TYR A 133 1.91 6.08 1.38
C TYR A 133 3.14 6.87 1.87
N PRO A 134 3.32 7.16 3.17
CA PRO A 134 4.52 7.85 3.64
C PRO A 134 5.82 7.08 3.33
N HIS A 135 5.75 5.76 3.31
CA HIS A 135 6.91 4.90 3.00
C HIS A 135 7.15 4.78 1.49
N GLU A 136 6.10 4.48 0.73
CA GLU A 136 6.19 4.03 -0.66
C GLU A 136 6.00 5.17 -1.68
N SER A 137 5.30 6.25 -1.35
CA SER A 137 5.02 7.37 -2.27
C SER A 137 5.90 8.59 -1.98
N LYS A 138 7.19 8.38 -1.72
CA LYS A 138 8.15 9.47 -1.55
C LYS A 138 8.35 10.18 -2.89
N GLN A 139 7.94 11.44 -2.96
CA GLN A 139 8.24 12.31 -4.09
C GLN A 139 9.52 13.08 -3.82
N PHE A 140 10.39 13.13 -4.81
CA PHE A 140 11.57 13.99 -4.78
C PHE A 140 11.23 15.32 -5.49
N PRO A 141 11.64 16.47 -4.91
CA PRO A 141 11.35 17.77 -5.49
C PRO A 141 12.01 17.99 -6.85
N HIS A 142 13.07 17.22 -7.14
CA HIS A 142 13.79 17.27 -8.40
C HIS A 142 13.84 15.90 -9.03
N LYS A 143 13.37 15.81 -10.29
CA LYS A 143 13.51 14.63 -11.13
C LYS A 143 14.72 14.83 -12.03
N LEU A 144 15.72 13.98 -11.89
CA LEU A 144 16.83 13.94 -12.84
C LEU A 144 16.33 13.29 -14.13
N ILE A 145 16.26 14.07 -15.21
CA ILE A 145 15.88 13.60 -16.55
C ILE A 145 17.10 13.73 -17.45
N ALA A 146 17.39 12.64 -18.17
CA ALA A 146 18.44 12.56 -19.16
C ALA A 146 17.85 11.96 -20.43
N SER A 147 18.00 12.65 -21.56
CA SER A 147 17.74 12.10 -22.89
C SER A 147 19.05 11.69 -23.56
N PRO A 148 19.05 10.79 -24.55
CA PRO A 148 20.26 10.45 -25.31
C PRO A 148 20.93 11.67 -25.95
N TRP A 149 20.15 12.67 -26.35
CA TRP A 149 20.66 13.94 -26.90
C TRP A 149 21.46 14.76 -25.88
N ASP A 150 21.21 14.53 -24.58
CA ASP A 150 21.95 15.17 -23.49
C ASP A 150 23.34 14.55 -23.26
N LEU A 151 23.61 13.35 -23.78
CA LEU A 151 24.92 12.69 -23.69
C LEU A 151 25.92 13.29 -24.69
N SER A 152 25.44 13.71 -25.86
CA SER A 152 26.26 14.31 -26.92
C SER A 152 26.39 15.83 -26.82
N SER A 153 25.69 16.47 -25.88
CA SER A 153 25.72 17.93 -25.71
C SER A 153 26.98 18.39 -25.01
N SER A 154 27.88 19.04 -25.75
CA SER A 154 29.09 19.70 -25.23
C SER A 154 28.79 20.88 -24.29
N ALA A 155 27.54 21.32 -24.19
CA ALA A 155 27.11 22.45 -23.36
C ALA A 155 26.85 22.07 -21.88
N ARG A 156 26.80 20.79 -21.52
CA ARG A 156 26.62 20.37 -20.12
C ARG A 156 27.96 20.20 -19.40
N LYS A 157 28.13 20.89 -18.26
CA LYS A 157 29.30 20.76 -17.37
C LYS A 157 29.34 19.47 -16.52
N LYS A 158 28.20 18.77 -16.38
CA LYS A 158 28.10 17.53 -15.59
C LYS A 158 28.04 16.33 -16.52
N ILE A 159 29.07 15.47 -16.45
CA ILE A 159 29.09 14.18 -17.12
C ILE A 159 27.98 13.32 -16.53
N MET A 160 26.97 12.97 -17.34
CA MET A 160 26.00 11.95 -16.99
C MET A 160 26.39 10.65 -17.67
N THR A 161 26.51 9.58 -16.89
CA THR A 161 26.57 8.22 -17.40
C THR A 161 25.15 7.69 -17.51
N GLY A 162 24.70 7.36 -18.72
CA GLY A 162 23.43 6.66 -18.95
C GLY A 162 23.63 5.15 -18.80
N PHE A 163 22.70 4.47 -18.12
CA PHE A 163 22.62 3.01 -18.17
C PHE A 163 21.74 2.63 -19.37
N SER A 164 22.34 1.98 -20.37
CA SER A 164 21.60 1.36 -21.48
C SER A 164 20.88 0.11 -20.94
N GLY A 165 19.76 0.34 -20.26
CA GLY A 165 18.87 -0.71 -19.76
C GLY A 165 17.97 -1.33 -20.83
N THR A 166 18.27 -1.14 -22.11
CA THR A 166 17.64 -1.85 -23.23
C THR A 166 18.70 -2.67 -23.96
N ASN A 167 18.52 -3.99 -23.96
CA ASN A 167 19.23 -4.90 -24.85
C ASN A 167 18.56 -4.80 -26.24
N ASP A 168 18.73 -3.65 -26.92
CA ASP A 168 18.17 -3.42 -28.26
C ASP A 168 18.96 -4.16 -29.36
N THR A 169 19.96 -4.97 -29.01
CA THR A 169 20.78 -5.73 -29.95
C THR A 169 20.29 -7.16 -30.21
N GLN A 170 19.13 -7.57 -29.69
CA GLN A 170 18.65 -8.96 -29.84
C GLN A 170 17.74 -9.22 -31.06
N LEU A 171 17.73 -8.35 -32.06
CA LEU A 171 17.10 -8.61 -33.36
C LEU A 171 17.91 -7.90 -34.44
N LEU A 172 18.91 -8.57 -35.02
CA LEU A 172 19.36 -8.46 -36.42
C LEU A 172 20.65 -9.27 -36.67
N LEU A 173 20.60 -10.59 -36.42
CA LEU A 173 21.31 -11.61 -37.20
C LEU A 173 20.39 -12.83 -37.18
N PRO A 174 19.89 -13.32 -38.33
CA PRO A 174 20.75 -13.84 -39.39
C PRO A 174 20.30 -13.47 -40.82
N VAL A 175 21.25 -13.12 -41.69
CA VAL A 175 21.70 -13.91 -42.87
C VAL A 175 22.93 -13.26 -43.47
#